data_AF-A0A4V3XFV1-F1
#
_entry.id   AF-A0A4V3XFV1-F1
#
_cell.length_a   1.000
_cell.length_b   1.000
_cell.length_c   1.000
_cell.angle_alpha   90.00
_cell.angle_beta   90.00
_cell.angle_gamma   90.00
#
_symmetry.space_group_name_H-M   'P 1'
#
loop_
_entity.id
_entity.type
_entity.pdbx_description
1 polymer ?
#
loop_
_entity_poly.entity_id
_entity_poly.type
_entity_poly.pdbx_seq_one_letter_code
_entity_poly.pdbx_strand_id
1 'polypeptide(L)'
;MGRMTVMRFLREQWVTIPMPTGDARGKSIVVVGANGGLGLEAAKHLAMLSPEDLLLTSRDMDRAKDSSKVIEDANISNQNIEWGRLDLSSFDSVRTFANRFGNKKINCLLANAGIATRKYVQTEDGWESTYVSSSSVSFLPALDKPENSSSHGSGASAYREISSTSTNQSVSRIAIVSSDAHYQIKSLGVLRDSPHILAFANERKYCTAQYVHHILVIFKLFLSHLAKSLGSIMAQRYMFSKLLVVAFIRELAARLASPTPVVVSAVNPGLCHSRLTREAESQIPGKWVMPTFKSVFARSTETGGLILVHALTDPDERRFHGHYVSNCEVAEESDLLLGADGVNLSRRIWDETIGVLEAADPRVTQIVSQYLRPLGQDTGA
;
A
#
# COMPACT_ATOMS: atom_id res chain seq x y z
N MET A 1 -11.83 9.80 18.03
CA MET A 1 -12.85 9.22 17.13
C MET A 1 -12.41 9.54 15.74
N GLY A 2 -11.91 8.53 15.04
CA GLY A 2 -11.18 8.58 13.78
C GLY A 2 -12.14 8.82 12.64
N ARG A 3 -12.90 9.91 12.72
CA ARG A 3 -13.84 10.33 11.69
C ARG A 3 -13.18 11.38 10.82
N MET A 4 -13.09 11.09 9.53
CA MET A 4 -12.76 12.09 8.53
C MET A 4 -13.93 13.07 8.41
N THR A 5 -13.72 14.33 8.82
CA THR A 5 -14.66 15.43 8.61
C THR A 5 -14.21 16.26 7.40
N VAL A 6 -15.12 17.01 6.78
CA VAL A 6 -14.76 17.91 5.66
C VAL A 6 -13.74 18.94 6.12
N MET A 7 -13.90 19.53 7.31
CA MET A 7 -12.94 20.49 7.87
C MET A 7 -11.56 19.87 8.11
N ARG A 8 -11.51 18.63 8.64
CA ARG A 8 -10.25 17.90 8.81
C ARG A 8 -9.58 17.67 7.46
N PHE A 9 -10.32 17.14 6.48
CA PHE A 9 -9.80 16.90 5.12
C PHE A 9 -9.23 18.18 4.50
N LEU A 10 -9.97 19.29 4.54
CA LEU A 10 -9.54 20.56 3.97
C LEU A 10 -8.28 21.10 4.66
N ARG A 11 -8.27 21.09 5.99
CA ARG A 11 -7.09 21.49 6.78
C ARG A 11 -5.89 20.63 6.41
N GLU A 12 -6.06 19.32 6.35
CA GLU A 12 -4.99 18.38 6.01
C GLU A 12 -4.43 18.68 4.62
N GLN A 13 -5.25 18.91 3.59
CA GLN A 13 -4.74 19.20 2.23
C GLN A 13 -3.82 20.43 2.16
N TRP A 14 -3.98 21.39 3.07
CA TRP A 14 -3.22 22.64 3.10
C TRP A 14 -2.03 22.62 4.07
N VAL A 15 -1.77 21.49 4.74
CA VAL A 15 -0.56 21.30 5.55
C VAL A 15 0.68 21.29 4.65
N THR A 16 1.69 22.09 5.02
CA THR A 16 3.03 22.04 4.42
C THR A 16 3.72 20.74 4.79
N ILE A 17 4.13 19.98 3.77
CA ILE A 17 4.86 18.72 3.97
C ILE A 17 6.35 19.01 4.08
N PRO A 18 7.04 18.54 5.14
CA PRO A 18 8.47 18.75 5.30
C PRO A 18 9.25 17.95 4.26
N MET A 19 10.43 18.47 3.88
CA MET A 19 11.38 17.71 3.09
C MET A 19 11.91 16.53 3.92
N PRO A 20 12.01 15.31 3.34
CA PRO A 20 12.65 14.18 4.00
C PRO A 20 14.10 14.51 4.39
N THR A 21 14.43 14.35 5.66
CA THR A 21 15.79 14.57 6.21
C THR A 21 16.54 13.27 6.49
N GLY A 22 15.89 12.13 6.25
CA GLY A 22 16.46 10.81 6.46
C GLY A 22 17.56 10.43 5.49
N ASP A 23 18.49 9.59 5.96
CA ASP A 23 19.55 9.04 5.13
C ASP A 23 19.10 7.79 4.37
N ALA A 24 19.41 7.74 3.07
CA ALA A 24 19.21 6.58 2.22
C ALA A 24 20.53 5.96 1.72
N ARG A 25 21.70 6.53 2.03
CA ARG A 25 23.00 6.02 1.56
C ARG A 25 23.24 4.59 2.02
N GLY A 26 23.78 3.76 1.12
CA GLY A 26 24.01 2.33 1.38
C GLY A 26 22.72 1.50 1.49
N LYS A 27 21.55 2.06 1.14
CA LYS A 27 20.28 1.34 1.14
C LYS A 27 19.87 0.96 -0.27
N SER A 28 19.32 -0.24 -0.40
CA SER A 28 18.60 -0.71 -1.58
C SER A 28 17.10 -0.43 -1.44
N ILE A 29 16.52 0.29 -2.40
CA ILE A 29 15.14 0.77 -2.34
C ILE A 29 14.36 0.31 -3.57
N VAL A 30 13.18 -0.28 -3.35
CA VAL A 30 12.27 -0.71 -4.41
C VAL A 30 11.03 0.18 -4.42
N VAL A 31 10.70 0.75 -5.59
CA VAL A 31 9.48 1.52 -5.80
C VAL A 31 8.52 0.78 -6.73
N VAL A 32 7.38 0.37 -6.18
CA VAL A 32 6.32 -0.31 -6.91
C VAL A 32 5.40 0.67 -7.60
N GLY A 33 5.34 0.62 -8.94
CA GLY A 33 4.53 1.56 -9.73
C GLY A 33 5.19 2.93 -9.85
N ALA A 34 6.44 2.97 -10.28
CA ALA A 34 7.24 4.17 -10.46
C ALA A 34 7.02 4.88 -11.82
N ASN A 35 6.07 4.42 -12.64
CA ASN A 35 5.89 4.86 -14.03
C ASN A 35 5.11 6.16 -14.25
N GLY A 36 4.89 6.94 -13.18
CA GLY A 36 4.24 8.24 -13.22
C GLY A 36 3.49 8.59 -11.94
N GLY A 37 3.06 9.85 -11.84
CA GLY A 37 2.34 10.35 -10.67
C GLY A 37 3.15 10.22 -9.39
N LEU A 38 2.50 9.79 -8.30
CA LEU A 38 3.09 9.70 -6.97
C LEU A 38 4.35 8.83 -6.91
N GLY A 39 4.35 7.67 -7.58
CA GLY A 39 5.48 6.74 -7.54
C GLY A 39 6.73 7.29 -8.23
N LEU A 40 6.56 8.01 -9.35
CA LEU A 40 7.69 8.64 -10.04
C LEU A 40 8.26 9.80 -9.22
N GLU A 41 7.42 10.65 -8.65
CA GLU A 41 7.88 11.75 -7.81
C GLU A 41 8.56 11.22 -6.53
N ALA A 42 8.00 10.19 -5.88
CA ALA A 42 8.67 9.52 -4.77
C ALA A 42 10.03 8.94 -5.18
N ALA A 43 10.15 8.33 -6.37
CA ALA A 43 11.41 7.82 -6.88
C ALA A 43 12.46 8.92 -7.11
N LYS A 44 12.06 10.08 -7.66
CA LYS A 44 12.96 11.25 -7.79
C LYS A 44 13.45 11.76 -6.43
N HIS A 45 12.55 11.87 -5.45
CA HIS A 45 12.93 12.29 -4.10
C HIS A 45 13.82 11.27 -3.40
N LEU A 46 13.55 9.97 -3.55
CA LEU A 46 14.43 8.92 -3.04
C LEU A 46 15.80 8.96 -3.69
N ALA A 47 15.88 9.20 -5.00
CA ALA A 47 17.14 9.37 -5.71
C ALA A 47 17.98 10.53 -5.16
N MET A 48 17.35 11.65 -4.76
CA MET A 48 18.05 12.78 -4.13
C MET A 48 18.65 12.44 -2.76
N LEU A 49 18.20 11.37 -2.11
CA LEU A 49 18.78 10.88 -0.86
C LEU A 49 19.96 9.92 -1.09
N SER A 50 20.39 9.75 -2.35
CA SER A 50 21.55 8.96 -2.78
C SER A 50 21.58 7.52 -2.23
N PRO A 51 20.54 6.70 -2.42
CA PRO A 51 20.60 5.27 -2.16
C PRO A 51 21.72 4.58 -2.94
N GLU A 52 22.11 3.39 -2.50
CA GLU A 52 23.06 2.56 -3.25
C GLU A 52 22.39 1.98 -4.50
N ASP A 53 21.21 1.38 -4.31
CA ASP A 53 20.37 0.85 -5.38
C ASP A 53 18.97 1.47 -5.32
N LEU A 54 18.46 1.86 -6.48
CA LEU A 54 17.07 2.27 -6.66
C LEU A 54 16.43 1.45 -7.78
N LEU A 55 15.52 0.55 -7.43
CA LEU A 55 14.81 -0.29 -8.37
C LEU A 55 13.40 0.25 -8.66
N LEU A 56 13.18 0.65 -9.91
CA LEU A 56 11.92 1.19 -10.40
C LEU A 56 11.10 0.11 -11.10
N THR A 57 9.83 -0.02 -10.75
CA THR A 57 9.00 -1.05 -11.35
C THR A 57 7.71 -0.52 -11.97
N SER A 58 7.24 -1.25 -12.97
CA SER A 58 5.99 -0.96 -13.68
C SER A 58 5.46 -2.27 -14.28
N ARG A 59 4.14 -2.38 -14.44
CA ARG A 59 3.53 -3.48 -15.21
C ARG A 59 3.96 -3.49 -16.68
N ASP A 60 4.35 -2.31 -17.18
CA ASP A 60 4.80 -2.02 -18.54
C ASP A 60 6.30 -1.73 -18.50
N MET A 61 7.07 -2.54 -19.24
CA MET A 61 8.54 -2.50 -19.26
C MET A 61 9.10 -1.21 -19.84
N ASP A 62 8.53 -0.72 -20.94
CA ASP A 62 9.00 0.50 -21.60
C ASP A 62 8.82 1.69 -20.66
N ARG A 63 7.69 1.72 -19.94
CA ARG A 63 7.45 2.76 -18.94
C ARG A 63 8.34 2.67 -17.71
N ALA A 64 8.80 1.48 -17.32
CA ALA A 64 9.80 1.33 -16.26
C ALA A 64 11.13 1.97 -16.69
N LYS A 65 11.55 1.65 -17.93
CA LYS A 65 12.77 2.19 -18.54
C LYS A 65 12.71 3.70 -18.74
N ASP A 66 11.59 4.24 -19.20
CA ASP A 66 11.42 5.69 -19.35
C ASP A 66 11.53 6.41 -18.01
N SER A 67 11.09 5.78 -16.92
CA SER A 67 11.18 6.35 -15.58
C SER A 67 12.62 6.38 -15.06
N SER A 68 13.46 5.39 -15.42
CA SER A 68 14.88 5.41 -15.05
C SER A 68 15.60 6.57 -15.74
N LYS A 69 15.36 6.76 -17.04
CA LYS A 69 15.91 7.89 -17.81
C LYS A 69 15.55 9.24 -17.21
N VAL A 70 14.31 9.43 -16.76
CA VAL A 70 13.89 10.68 -16.11
C VAL A 70 14.73 11.00 -14.87
N ILE A 71 15.14 9.98 -14.10
CA ILE A 71 15.98 10.16 -12.91
C ILE A 71 17.45 10.36 -13.30
N GLU A 72 17.93 9.61 -14.30
CA GLU A 72 19.28 9.71 -14.86
C GLU A 72 19.53 11.11 -15.46
N ASP A 73 18.64 11.59 -16.34
CA ASP A 73 18.74 12.87 -17.05
C ASP A 73 18.69 14.07 -16.09
N ALA A 74 18.02 13.92 -14.96
CA ALA A 74 17.97 14.94 -13.92
C ALA A 74 19.26 15.02 -13.09
N ASN A 75 20.28 14.19 -13.40
CA ASN A 75 21.57 14.11 -12.70
C ASN A 75 21.42 13.98 -11.17
N ILE A 76 20.37 13.26 -10.73
CA ILE A 76 19.96 13.29 -9.34
C ILE A 76 20.96 12.54 -8.42
N SER A 77 21.77 11.60 -8.93
CA SER A 77 22.74 10.83 -8.12
C SER A 77 23.59 9.84 -8.95
N ASN A 78 24.73 9.39 -8.39
CA ASN A 78 25.62 8.33 -8.91
C ASN A 78 25.17 6.89 -8.55
N GLN A 79 23.93 6.70 -8.10
CA GLN A 79 23.39 5.40 -7.67
C GLN A 79 23.17 4.42 -8.82
N ASN A 80 23.08 3.13 -8.48
CA ASN A 80 22.63 2.10 -9.42
C ASN A 80 21.10 2.18 -9.60
N ILE A 81 20.65 2.65 -10.76
CA ILE A 81 19.22 2.71 -11.09
C ILE A 81 18.87 1.45 -11.89
N GLU A 82 18.23 0.50 -11.23
CA GLU A 82 17.67 -0.67 -11.87
C GLU A 82 16.19 -0.44 -12.22
N TRP A 83 15.68 -1.17 -13.19
CA TRP A 83 14.27 -1.17 -13.50
C TRP A 83 13.77 -2.55 -13.91
N GLY A 84 12.45 -2.75 -13.90
CA GLY A 84 11.88 -3.95 -14.49
C GLY A 84 10.38 -4.12 -14.33
N ARG A 85 9.89 -5.21 -14.91
CA ARG A 85 8.46 -5.55 -14.93
C ARG A 85 8.01 -6.04 -13.56
N LEU A 86 6.89 -5.52 -13.13
CA LEU A 86 6.13 -6.03 -11.99
C LEU A 86 4.65 -5.74 -12.22
N ASP A 87 3.90 -6.78 -12.55
CA ASP A 87 2.46 -6.72 -12.65
C ASP A 87 1.83 -7.34 -11.41
N LEU A 88 1.30 -6.49 -10.52
CA LEU A 88 0.63 -6.96 -9.30
C LEU A 88 -0.60 -7.81 -9.60
N SER A 89 -1.19 -7.71 -10.80
CA SER A 89 -2.37 -8.48 -11.18
C SER A 89 -2.07 -9.95 -11.53
N SER A 90 -0.81 -10.36 -11.49
CA SER A 90 -0.37 -11.74 -11.76
C SER A 90 0.54 -12.23 -10.63
N PHE A 91 0.13 -13.28 -9.92
CA PHE A 91 0.94 -13.92 -8.89
C PHE A 91 2.24 -14.48 -9.46
N ASP A 92 2.23 -15.00 -10.69
CA ASP A 92 3.45 -15.42 -11.37
C ASP A 92 4.41 -14.25 -11.63
N SER A 93 3.90 -13.08 -12.04
CA SER A 93 4.73 -11.89 -12.20
C SER A 93 5.35 -11.46 -10.86
N VAL A 94 4.60 -11.51 -9.76
CA VAL A 94 5.12 -11.14 -8.44
C VAL A 94 6.19 -12.14 -7.98
N ARG A 95 5.93 -13.44 -8.11
CA ARG A 95 6.88 -14.50 -7.78
C ARG A 95 8.16 -14.42 -8.60
N THR A 96 8.03 -14.18 -9.91
CA THR A 96 9.18 -14.00 -10.82
C THR A 96 10.00 -12.77 -10.43
N PHE A 97 9.34 -11.66 -10.11
CA PHE A 97 10.01 -10.45 -9.65
C PHE A 97 10.73 -10.68 -8.31
N ALA A 98 10.06 -11.33 -7.35
CA ALA A 98 10.62 -11.74 -6.07
C ALA A 98 11.91 -12.57 -6.22
N ASN A 99 11.94 -13.47 -7.20
CA ASN A 99 13.11 -14.32 -7.46
C ASN A 99 14.33 -13.56 -7.98
N ARG A 100 14.18 -12.33 -8.51
CA ARG A 100 15.30 -11.52 -9.01
C ARG A 100 16.26 -11.08 -7.92
N PHE A 101 15.77 -10.93 -6.68
CA PHE A 101 16.59 -10.44 -5.59
C PHE A 101 17.51 -11.52 -5.03
N GLY A 102 17.14 -12.80 -5.10
CA GLY A 102 17.94 -13.89 -4.54
C GLY A 102 18.27 -13.61 -3.07
N ASN A 103 19.56 -13.36 -2.77
CA ASN A 103 20.07 -13.01 -1.44
C ASN A 103 20.33 -11.50 -1.26
N LYS A 104 19.98 -10.64 -2.22
CA LYS A 104 20.13 -9.19 -2.10
C LYS A 104 19.22 -8.66 -0.99
N LYS A 105 19.76 -7.83 -0.11
CA LYS A 105 19.00 -7.16 0.95
C LYS A 105 18.18 -6.03 0.35
N ILE A 106 16.88 -6.01 0.64
CA ILE A 106 16.00 -4.86 0.37
C ILE A 106 15.84 -4.10 1.69
N ASN A 107 16.31 -2.85 1.72
CA ASN A 107 16.17 -2.00 2.90
C ASN A 107 14.80 -1.32 2.92
N CYS A 108 14.34 -0.80 1.78
CA CYS A 108 13.06 -0.10 1.71
C CYS A 108 12.18 -0.60 0.56
N LEU A 109 10.90 -0.81 0.82
CA LEU A 109 9.89 -1.15 -0.18
C LEU A 109 8.74 -0.14 -0.13
N LEU A 110 8.58 0.64 -1.20
CA LEU A 110 7.42 1.50 -1.42
C LEU A 110 6.40 0.78 -2.31
N ALA A 111 5.38 0.19 -1.69
CA ALA A 111 4.27 -0.43 -2.38
C ALA A 111 3.20 0.62 -2.79
N ASN A 112 3.50 1.39 -3.83
CA ASN A 112 2.67 2.52 -4.27
C ASN A 112 1.61 2.17 -5.34
N ALA A 113 1.84 1.15 -6.17
CA ALA A 113 0.92 0.81 -7.24
C ALA A 113 -0.50 0.56 -6.71
N GLY A 114 -1.49 1.06 -7.45
CA GLY A 114 -2.90 0.89 -7.14
C GLY A 114 -3.77 1.36 -8.29
N ILE A 115 -4.95 0.78 -8.42
CA ILE A 115 -5.93 1.18 -9.44
C ILE A 115 -7.25 1.59 -8.78
N ALA A 116 -7.98 2.45 -9.48
CA ALA A 116 -9.37 2.76 -9.17
C ALA A 116 -10.13 2.73 -10.49
N THR A 117 -10.94 1.69 -10.70
CA THR A 117 -11.67 1.47 -11.95
C THR A 117 -13.14 1.17 -11.71
N ARG A 118 -13.99 1.55 -12.67
CA ARG A 118 -15.42 1.27 -12.66
C ARG A 118 -15.77 -0.11 -13.18
N LYS A 119 -14.92 -0.66 -14.03
CA LYS A 119 -15.17 -1.96 -14.64
C LYS A 119 -14.75 -3.04 -13.66
N TYR A 120 -15.59 -4.06 -13.52
CA TYR A 120 -15.12 -5.31 -12.95
C TYR A 120 -14.18 -5.95 -13.97
N VAL A 121 -12.92 -6.09 -13.58
CA VAL A 121 -11.92 -6.83 -14.33
C VAL A 121 -11.39 -7.89 -13.39
N GLN A 122 -11.50 -9.14 -13.82
CA GLN A 122 -10.92 -10.28 -13.13
C GLN A 122 -9.52 -10.50 -13.69
N THR A 123 -8.56 -10.73 -12.80
CA THR A 123 -7.19 -11.10 -13.14
C THR A 123 -7.12 -12.54 -13.62
N GLU A 124 -5.97 -12.92 -14.18
CA GLU A 124 -5.70 -14.30 -14.60
C GLU A 124 -5.78 -15.28 -13.42
N ASP A 125 -5.43 -14.82 -12.21
CA ASP A 125 -5.52 -15.59 -10.96
C ASP A 125 -6.94 -15.60 -10.35
N GLY A 126 -7.95 -15.09 -11.06
CA GLY A 126 -9.35 -15.16 -10.64
C GLY A 126 -9.81 -14.09 -9.65
N TRP A 127 -9.01 -13.04 -9.44
CA TRP A 127 -9.29 -12.00 -8.45
C TRP A 127 -9.71 -10.66 -9.08
N GLU A 128 -10.46 -9.83 -8.38
CA GLU A 128 -10.86 -8.53 -8.84
C GLU A 128 -9.67 -7.57 -8.76
N SER A 129 -9.39 -6.92 -9.87
CA SER A 129 -8.18 -6.13 -10.09
C SER A 129 -7.90 -5.03 -9.06
N THR A 130 -8.93 -4.41 -8.45
CA THR A 130 -8.77 -3.34 -7.45
C THR A 130 -8.23 -3.90 -6.14
N TYR A 131 -8.72 -5.07 -5.72
CA TYR A 131 -8.22 -5.74 -4.51
C TYR A 131 -6.79 -6.24 -4.71
N VAL A 132 -6.50 -6.91 -5.83
CA VAL A 132 -5.15 -7.42 -6.13
C VAL A 132 -4.11 -6.32 -6.23
N SER A 133 -4.44 -5.18 -6.86
CA SER A 133 -3.52 -4.04 -6.95
C SER A 133 -3.17 -3.44 -5.59
N SER A 134 -4.00 -3.66 -4.57
CA SER A 134 -3.77 -3.22 -3.19
C SER A 134 -3.04 -4.30 -2.36
N SER A 135 -3.03 -5.55 -2.84
CA SER A 135 -2.37 -6.72 -2.21
C SER A 135 -0.87 -6.79 -2.52
N SER A 136 -0.15 -5.70 -2.28
CA SER A 136 1.32 -5.68 -2.28
C SER A 136 1.95 -6.59 -1.20
N VAL A 137 1.12 -7.24 -0.39
CA VAL A 137 1.46 -8.35 0.51
C VAL A 137 2.12 -9.52 -0.24
N SER A 138 1.87 -9.67 -1.54
CA SER A 138 2.50 -10.70 -2.37
C SER A 138 4.03 -10.58 -2.48
N PHE A 139 4.67 -9.53 -1.93
CA PHE A 139 6.14 -9.44 -1.82
C PHE A 139 6.73 -10.17 -0.62
N LEU A 140 5.94 -10.73 0.29
CA LEU A 140 6.47 -11.53 1.40
C LEU A 140 7.48 -12.60 0.92
N PRO A 141 7.24 -13.35 -0.18
CA PRO A 141 8.22 -14.30 -0.74
C PRO A 141 9.52 -13.70 -1.30
N ALA A 142 9.53 -12.41 -1.69
CA ALA A 142 10.72 -11.73 -2.21
C ALA A 142 11.79 -11.50 -1.13
N LEU A 143 11.40 -11.61 0.12
CA LEU A 143 12.23 -11.28 1.27
C LEU A 143 12.91 -12.52 1.87
N ASP A 144 12.55 -13.74 1.46
CA ASP A 144 13.15 -14.99 1.95
C ASP A 144 13.47 -15.94 0.79
N LYS A 145 14.76 -16.16 0.55
CA LYS A 145 15.21 -17.39 -0.09
C LYS A 145 16.12 -18.13 0.89
N PRO A 146 15.79 -19.38 1.27
CA PRO A 146 16.78 -20.31 1.74
C PRO A 146 17.45 -20.96 0.53
N GLU A 147 18.78 -20.90 0.45
CA GLU A 147 19.52 -21.85 -0.37
C GLU A 147 19.59 -23.19 0.36
N ASN A 148 19.07 -24.23 -0.28
CA ASN A 148 19.54 -25.59 -0.09
C ASN A 148 20.94 -25.69 -0.71
N SER A 149 21.98 -25.53 0.10
CA SER A 149 23.28 -26.14 -0.17
C SER A 149 24.16 -26.17 1.08
N SER A 150 24.59 -27.38 1.38
CA SER A 150 25.68 -27.73 2.27
C SER A 150 26.98 -27.04 1.83
N SER A 151 27.20 -25.80 2.22
CA SER A 151 28.51 -25.16 2.20
C SER A 151 28.49 -23.90 3.05
N HIS A 152 29.44 -23.80 3.96
CA HIS A 152 29.68 -22.61 4.78
C HIS A 152 29.90 -21.39 3.87
N GLY A 153 28.91 -20.49 3.81
CA GLY A 153 28.98 -19.23 3.07
C GLY A 153 28.02 -18.21 3.68
N SER A 154 28.59 -17.14 4.24
CA SER A 154 27.87 -16.02 4.84
C SER A 154 27.09 -15.23 3.78
N GLY A 155 25.76 -15.28 3.82
CA GLY A 155 24.89 -14.49 2.94
C GLY A 155 23.50 -14.30 3.55
N ALA A 156 23.14 -13.06 3.86
CA ALA A 156 21.97 -12.67 4.64
C ALA A 156 20.75 -12.33 3.75
N SER A 157 19.59 -12.95 4.02
CA SER A 157 18.29 -12.50 3.52
C SER A 157 17.70 -11.44 4.47
N ALA A 158 16.81 -10.58 3.96
CA ALA A 158 16.12 -9.57 4.76
C ALA A 158 15.33 -10.16 5.93
N TYR A 159 14.89 -11.42 5.82
CA TYR A 159 14.33 -12.18 6.93
C TYR A 159 15.38 -12.94 7.76
N ARG A 160 16.49 -13.43 7.20
CA ARG A 160 17.54 -14.13 7.98
C ARG A 160 18.23 -13.24 9.03
N GLU A 161 18.35 -11.93 8.75
CA GLU A 161 18.82 -10.94 9.72
C GLU A 161 17.77 -10.56 10.79
N ILE A 162 16.49 -10.93 10.62
CA ILE A 162 15.43 -10.73 11.64
C ILE A 162 15.72 -11.54 12.90
N SER A 163 16.51 -12.61 12.78
CA SER A 163 16.96 -13.48 13.87
C SER A 163 18.31 -13.11 14.49
N SER A 164 19.11 -12.22 13.88
CA SER A 164 20.42 -11.83 14.44
C SER A 164 20.34 -10.48 15.14
N THR A 165 20.24 -10.54 16.47
CA THR A 165 20.32 -9.42 17.42
C THR A 165 21.64 -8.64 17.32
N SER A 166 21.79 -7.77 16.32
CA SER A 166 22.83 -6.73 16.33
C SER A 166 22.18 -5.36 16.50
N THR A 167 22.49 -4.70 17.61
CA THR A 167 21.88 -3.46 18.09
C THR A 167 22.31 -2.20 17.31
N ASN A 168 22.99 -2.37 16.16
CA ASN A 168 23.58 -1.29 15.36
C ASN A 168 23.21 -1.33 13.87
N GLN A 169 22.26 -2.18 13.46
CA GLN A 169 21.86 -2.31 12.07
C GLN A 169 20.61 -1.47 11.75
N SER A 170 20.65 -0.75 10.63
CA SER A 170 19.52 0.06 10.14
C SER A 170 18.30 -0.82 9.84
N VAL A 171 17.13 -0.37 10.29
CA VAL A 171 15.87 -1.10 10.18
C VAL A 171 15.32 -1.06 8.74
N SER A 172 14.88 -2.21 8.23
CA SER A 172 14.20 -2.26 6.92
C SER A 172 12.79 -1.70 7.02
N ARG A 173 12.28 -1.05 5.97
CA ARG A 173 10.97 -0.39 5.96
C ARG A 173 10.09 -0.80 4.79
N ILE A 174 8.82 -1.06 5.07
CA ILE A 174 7.78 -1.34 4.08
C ILE A 174 6.67 -0.31 4.26
N ALA A 175 6.44 0.48 3.22
CA ALA A 175 5.35 1.45 3.17
C ALA A 175 4.34 1.02 2.11
N ILE A 176 3.11 0.73 2.52
CA ILE A 176 2.03 0.38 1.61
C ILE A 176 1.07 1.57 1.46
N VAL A 177 0.82 2.01 0.23
CA VAL A 177 0.00 3.20 -0.01
C VAL A 177 -1.48 2.91 0.20
N SER A 178 -2.03 3.51 1.26
CA SER A 178 -3.45 3.51 1.60
C SER A 178 -4.13 4.84 1.21
N SER A 179 -5.26 5.20 1.82
CA SER A 179 -6.03 6.42 1.55
C SER A 179 -7.03 6.72 2.66
N ASP A 180 -7.41 7.99 2.85
CA ASP A 180 -8.55 8.38 3.70
C ASP A 180 -9.89 7.76 3.28
N ALA A 181 -9.95 7.15 2.09
CA ALA A 181 -11.07 6.34 1.64
C ALA A 181 -11.47 5.25 2.67
N HIS A 182 -10.53 4.73 3.46
CA HIS A 182 -10.83 3.72 4.49
C HIS A 182 -11.77 4.23 5.60
N TYR A 183 -11.79 5.54 5.89
CA TYR A 183 -12.70 6.14 6.89
C TYR A 183 -14.17 6.14 6.45
N GLN A 184 -14.43 5.95 5.16
CA GLN A 184 -15.77 6.02 4.59
C GLN A 184 -16.58 4.74 4.83
N ILE A 185 -15.93 3.63 5.17
CA ILE A 185 -16.62 2.39 5.52
C ILE A 185 -17.10 2.49 6.97
N LYS A 186 -18.42 2.64 7.13
CA LYS A 186 -19.07 2.72 8.45
C LYS A 186 -19.53 1.38 8.99
N SER A 187 -19.75 0.42 8.09
CA SER A 187 -20.16 -0.94 8.42
C SER A 187 -19.73 -1.87 7.28
N LEU A 188 -19.43 -3.11 7.63
CA LEU A 188 -19.12 -4.18 6.69
C LEU A 188 -20.38 -4.76 6.02
N GLY A 189 -21.55 -4.54 6.62
CA GLY A 189 -22.81 -5.13 6.13
C GLY A 189 -22.68 -6.63 5.92
N VAL A 190 -23.06 -7.09 4.72
CA VAL A 190 -23.01 -8.50 4.32
C VAL A 190 -21.60 -9.13 4.34
N LEU A 191 -20.53 -8.33 4.27
CA LEU A 191 -19.16 -8.85 4.37
C LEU A 191 -18.84 -9.36 5.78
N ARG A 192 -19.49 -8.82 6.82
CA ARG A 192 -19.23 -9.20 8.22
C ARG A 192 -19.50 -10.68 8.44
N ASP A 193 -20.63 -11.15 7.93
CA ASP A 193 -21.17 -12.48 8.20
C ASP A 193 -20.77 -13.50 7.13
N SER A 194 -20.10 -13.06 6.05
CA SER A 194 -19.53 -13.98 5.06
C SER A 194 -18.52 -14.89 5.76
N PRO A 195 -18.48 -16.21 5.50
CA PRO A 195 -17.43 -17.10 6.03
C PRO A 195 -16.07 -16.86 5.36
N HIS A 196 -16.06 -16.35 4.13
CA HIS A 196 -14.87 -16.01 3.36
C HIS A 196 -15.01 -14.58 2.81
N ILE A 197 -14.49 -13.59 3.55
CA ILE A 197 -14.66 -12.17 3.28
C ILE A 197 -14.04 -11.78 1.94
N LEU A 198 -12.80 -12.22 1.67
CA LEU A 198 -12.07 -11.87 0.46
C LEU A 198 -12.71 -12.52 -0.76
N ALA A 199 -13.09 -13.80 -0.67
CA ALA A 199 -13.77 -14.50 -1.76
C ALA A 199 -15.13 -13.86 -2.08
N PHE A 200 -15.93 -13.51 -1.07
CA PHE A 200 -17.20 -12.83 -1.27
C PHE A 200 -17.02 -11.43 -1.85
N ALA A 201 -16.06 -10.66 -1.33
CA ALA A 201 -15.73 -9.34 -1.87
C ALA A 201 -15.28 -9.44 -3.34
N ASN A 202 -14.59 -10.52 -3.71
CA ASN A 202 -14.11 -10.79 -5.05
C ASN A 202 -15.23 -11.10 -6.07
N GLU A 203 -16.39 -11.60 -5.62
CA GLU A 203 -17.46 -12.02 -6.53
C GLU A 203 -17.90 -10.88 -7.45
N ARG A 204 -18.02 -11.18 -8.75
CA ARG A 204 -18.59 -10.24 -9.73
C ARG A 204 -19.92 -9.67 -9.25
N LYS A 205 -20.80 -10.51 -8.70
CA LYS A 205 -22.11 -10.08 -8.19
C LYS A 205 -21.94 -9.00 -7.13
N TYR A 206 -21.10 -9.20 -6.11
CA TYR A 206 -20.81 -8.19 -5.10
C TYR A 206 -20.21 -6.93 -5.72
N CYS A 207 -19.24 -7.10 -6.62
CA CYS A 207 -18.53 -6.04 -7.32
C CYS A 207 -19.32 -5.35 -8.45
N THR A 208 -20.56 -5.75 -8.76
CA THR A 208 -21.39 -5.10 -9.78
C THR A 208 -22.82 -4.83 -9.32
N ALA A 209 -23.23 -5.40 -8.19
CA ALA A 209 -24.53 -5.15 -7.62
C ALA A 209 -24.60 -3.70 -7.14
N GLN A 210 -25.69 -3.01 -7.48
CA GLN A 210 -26.08 -1.75 -6.86
C GLN A 210 -26.54 -2.02 -5.43
N TYR A 211 -25.61 -2.33 -4.52
CA TYR A 211 -25.91 -2.26 -3.09
C TYR A 211 -25.98 -0.79 -2.70
N VAL A 212 -27.16 -0.21 -2.85
CA VAL A 212 -27.49 1.13 -2.35
C VAL A 212 -27.62 1.01 -0.82
N HIS A 213 -26.53 1.23 -0.09
CA HIS A 213 -26.61 1.49 1.34
C HIS A 213 -25.78 2.72 1.74
N HIS A 214 -26.53 3.81 1.99
CA HIS A 214 -26.21 4.94 2.85
C HIS A 214 -24.75 5.41 2.94
N ILE A 215 -24.19 5.92 1.84
CA ILE A 215 -23.12 6.94 1.90
C ILE A 215 -23.61 8.18 1.16
N LEU A 216 -24.53 8.91 1.80
CA LEU A 216 -25.01 10.23 1.33
C LEU A 216 -24.99 11.23 2.48
N VAL A 217 -23.82 11.48 3.07
CA VAL A 217 -23.67 12.57 4.05
C VAL A 217 -22.59 13.58 3.64
N ILE A 218 -21.50 13.18 2.98
CA ILE A 218 -20.43 14.14 2.62
C ILE A 218 -20.69 14.86 1.28
N PHE A 219 -21.52 14.32 0.38
CA PHE A 219 -21.86 14.95 -0.91
C PHE A 219 -23.21 15.69 -0.95
N LYS A 220 -23.98 15.68 0.15
CA LYS A 220 -25.34 16.25 0.17
C LYS A 220 -25.37 17.78 0.19
N LEU A 221 -24.24 18.45 0.44
CA LEU A 221 -24.18 19.91 0.52
C LEU A 221 -24.03 20.63 -0.83
N PHE A 222 -23.78 19.93 -1.96
CA PHE A 222 -23.49 20.62 -3.22
C PHE A 222 -24.36 20.30 -4.46
N LEU A 223 -25.10 19.20 -4.56
CA LEU A 223 -26.06 19.02 -5.66
C LEU A 223 -27.18 18.03 -5.28
N SER A 224 -28.39 18.53 -5.04
CA SER A 224 -29.53 17.76 -4.53
C SER A 224 -30.34 16.99 -5.58
N HIS A 225 -29.89 16.87 -6.83
CA HIS A 225 -30.61 16.08 -7.87
C HIS A 225 -29.78 15.04 -8.62
N LEU A 226 -28.49 14.91 -8.33
CA LEU A 226 -27.60 13.97 -9.03
C LEU A 226 -27.16 12.76 -8.19
N ALA A 227 -27.60 12.71 -6.93
CA ALA A 227 -27.10 11.77 -5.92
C ALA A 227 -27.77 10.39 -5.94
N LYS A 228 -28.70 10.10 -6.87
CA LYS A 228 -29.49 8.86 -6.87
C LYS A 228 -28.99 7.73 -7.78
N SER A 229 -27.98 7.96 -8.63
CA SER A 229 -27.57 6.95 -9.64
C SER A 229 -26.14 6.40 -9.47
N LEU A 230 -25.24 7.10 -8.76
CA LEU A 230 -23.79 6.86 -8.87
C LEU A 230 -23.03 7.06 -7.55
N GLY A 231 -23.52 6.50 -6.43
CA GLY A 231 -22.62 6.10 -5.33
C GLY A 231 -21.80 4.89 -5.81
N SER A 232 -20.91 5.11 -6.78
CA SER A 232 -20.50 4.08 -7.73
C SER A 232 -19.79 2.91 -7.05
N ILE A 233 -20.13 1.69 -7.46
CA ILE A 233 -19.46 0.42 -7.16
C ILE A 233 -17.92 0.54 -7.14
N MET A 234 -17.32 1.34 -8.03
CA MET A 234 -15.89 1.68 -8.00
C MET A 234 -15.42 2.20 -6.64
N ALA A 235 -16.15 3.17 -6.09
CA ALA A 235 -15.81 3.80 -4.82
C ALA A 235 -15.85 2.76 -3.69
N GLN A 236 -16.86 1.88 -3.65
CA GLN A 236 -16.95 0.83 -2.62
C GLN A 236 -15.76 -0.12 -2.67
N ARG A 237 -15.42 -0.61 -3.87
CA ARG A 237 -14.27 -1.52 -4.06
C ARG A 237 -12.96 -0.85 -3.67
N TYR A 238 -12.75 0.40 -4.09
CA TYR A 238 -11.55 1.16 -3.73
C TYR A 238 -11.49 1.45 -2.22
N MET A 239 -12.58 1.90 -1.60
CA MET A 239 -12.65 2.14 -0.16
C MET A 239 -12.33 0.86 0.63
N PHE A 240 -12.87 -0.28 0.19
CA PHE A 240 -12.61 -1.56 0.84
C PHE A 240 -11.17 -2.01 0.64
N SER A 241 -10.60 -1.89 -0.56
CA SER A 241 -9.19 -2.24 -0.81
C SER A 241 -8.23 -1.42 0.06
N LYS A 242 -8.55 -0.14 0.33
CA LYS A 242 -7.76 0.72 1.22
C LYS A 242 -7.96 0.40 2.70
N LEU A 243 -9.14 -0.07 3.11
CA LEU A 243 -9.37 -0.62 4.45
C LEU A 243 -8.57 -1.91 4.68
N LEU A 244 -8.54 -2.82 3.69
CA LEU A 244 -7.77 -4.07 3.74
C LEU A 244 -6.28 -3.81 3.99
N VAL A 245 -5.70 -2.80 3.34
CA VAL A 245 -4.29 -2.41 3.55
C VAL A 245 -4.02 -2.01 5.01
N VAL A 246 -4.88 -1.18 5.61
CA VAL A 246 -4.68 -0.74 7.00
C VAL A 246 -4.85 -1.93 7.95
N ALA A 247 -5.88 -2.75 7.75
CA ALA A 247 -6.10 -3.96 8.53
C ALA A 247 -4.90 -4.92 8.45
N PHE A 248 -4.34 -5.11 7.26
CA PHE A 248 -3.18 -5.97 7.05
C PHE A 248 -1.92 -5.46 7.77
N ILE A 249 -1.63 -4.16 7.69
CA ILE A 249 -0.45 -3.57 8.36
C ILE A 249 -0.51 -3.75 9.88
N ARG A 250 -1.70 -3.61 10.48
CA ARG A 250 -1.90 -3.87 11.91
C ARG A 250 -1.55 -5.29 12.29
N GLU A 251 -2.09 -6.26 11.55
CA GLU A 251 -1.88 -7.69 11.83
C GLU A 251 -0.43 -8.12 11.55
N LEU A 252 0.21 -7.56 10.51
CA LEU A 252 1.63 -7.78 10.24
C LEU A 252 2.49 -7.27 11.39
N ALA A 253 2.28 -6.02 11.81
CA ALA A 253 3.03 -5.40 12.90
C ALA A 253 2.85 -6.16 14.22
N ALA A 254 1.62 -6.58 14.54
CA ALA A 254 1.33 -7.35 15.75
C ALA A 254 2.03 -8.72 15.79
N ARG A 255 2.38 -9.28 14.63
CA ARG A 255 3.05 -10.59 14.52
C ARG A 255 4.57 -10.48 14.36
N LEU A 256 5.09 -9.30 14.02
CA LEU A 256 6.53 -9.08 13.93
C LEU A 256 7.19 -9.12 15.31
N ALA A 257 8.47 -9.48 15.34
CA ALA A 257 9.22 -9.53 16.57
C ALA A 257 9.36 -8.13 17.21
N SER A 258 9.54 -8.09 18.54
CA SER A 258 9.93 -6.89 19.27
C SER A 258 11.28 -7.14 19.96
N PRO A 259 12.31 -6.28 19.75
CA PRO A 259 12.31 -5.13 18.83
C PRO A 259 12.23 -5.58 17.37
N THR A 260 11.45 -4.86 16.54
CA THR A 260 11.26 -5.26 15.14
C THR A 260 12.48 -4.90 14.30
N PRO A 261 12.93 -5.81 13.42
CA PRO A 261 13.91 -5.55 12.36
C PRO A 261 13.27 -4.99 11.08
N VAL A 262 11.92 -4.99 11.00
CA VAL A 262 11.16 -4.45 9.86
C VAL A 262 10.04 -3.54 10.34
N VAL A 263 10.03 -2.32 9.84
CA VAL A 263 8.98 -1.33 10.10
C VAL A 263 7.98 -1.36 8.95
N VAL A 264 6.71 -1.55 9.27
CA VAL A 264 5.63 -1.61 8.27
C VAL A 264 4.64 -0.50 8.55
N SER A 265 4.16 0.18 7.52
CA SER A 265 3.20 1.29 7.65
C SER A 265 2.20 1.35 6.50
N ALA A 266 1.01 1.87 6.79
CA ALA A 266 0.00 2.20 5.78
C ALA A 266 0.01 3.71 5.54
N VAL A 267 0.41 4.16 4.35
CA VAL A 267 0.72 5.58 4.10
C VAL A 267 -0.33 6.23 3.21
N ASN A 268 -0.85 7.38 3.61
CA ASN A 268 -1.80 8.17 2.85
C ASN A 268 -1.13 9.45 2.31
N PRO A 269 -1.03 9.62 0.98
CA PRO A 269 -0.46 10.83 0.37
C PRO A 269 -1.44 12.01 0.33
N GLY A 270 -2.68 11.83 0.76
CA GLY A 270 -3.76 12.79 0.58
C GLY A 270 -4.31 12.80 -0.85
N LEU A 271 -5.19 13.77 -1.15
CA LEU A 271 -5.76 13.92 -2.48
C LEU A 271 -4.72 14.58 -3.39
N CYS A 272 -4.27 13.87 -4.42
CA CYS A 272 -3.28 14.40 -5.36
C CYS A 272 -3.82 14.52 -6.80
N HIS A 273 -3.23 15.40 -7.59
CA HIS A 273 -3.44 15.53 -9.04
C HIS A 273 -2.84 14.35 -9.83
N SER A 274 -3.34 13.14 -9.56
CA SER A 274 -2.88 11.90 -10.20
C SER A 274 -3.88 11.37 -11.22
N ARG A 275 -3.43 10.46 -12.09
CA ARG A 275 -4.28 9.77 -13.08
C ARG A 275 -5.20 8.69 -12.47
N LEU A 276 -5.22 8.54 -11.15
CA LEU A 276 -6.01 7.52 -10.44
C LEU A 276 -7.53 7.78 -10.58
N THR A 277 -7.94 9.04 -10.57
CA THR A 277 -9.34 9.46 -10.58
C THR A 277 -9.91 9.73 -11.98
N ARG A 278 -9.14 9.48 -13.05
CA ARG A 278 -9.54 9.84 -14.43
C ARG A 278 -10.90 9.27 -14.83
N GLU A 279 -11.18 8.04 -14.41
CA GLU A 279 -12.45 7.37 -14.69
C GLU A 279 -13.57 7.98 -13.87
N ALA A 280 -13.32 8.38 -12.62
CA ALA A 280 -14.30 9.08 -11.79
C ALA A 280 -14.69 10.44 -12.41
N GLU A 281 -13.71 11.21 -12.85
CA GLU A 281 -13.85 12.55 -13.42
C GLU A 281 -14.66 12.59 -14.71
N SER A 282 -14.50 11.58 -15.58
CA SER A 282 -15.12 11.56 -16.91
C SER A 282 -16.65 11.48 -16.93
N GLN A 283 -17.31 11.24 -15.79
CA GLN A 283 -18.78 11.16 -15.71
C GLN A 283 -19.44 12.03 -14.63
N ILE A 284 -18.73 12.99 -14.05
CA ILE A 284 -19.39 14.00 -13.22
C ILE A 284 -19.98 15.06 -14.17
N PRO A 285 -21.32 15.25 -14.21
CA PRO A 285 -21.95 16.33 -14.95
C PRO A 285 -21.44 17.67 -14.44
N GLY A 286 -20.97 18.51 -15.36
CA GLY A 286 -20.24 19.71 -15.04
C GLY A 286 -18.74 19.50 -15.26
N LYS A 287 -18.31 19.70 -16.51
CA LYS A 287 -16.91 19.61 -16.97
C LYS A 287 -15.90 20.44 -16.15
N TRP A 288 -16.39 21.31 -15.27
CA TRP A 288 -15.60 22.23 -14.47
C TRP A 288 -15.61 21.93 -12.97
N VAL A 289 -16.60 21.22 -12.41
CA VAL A 289 -16.74 21.10 -10.95
C VAL A 289 -15.59 20.32 -10.31
N MET A 290 -15.27 19.13 -10.83
CA MET A 290 -14.20 18.30 -10.27
C MET A 290 -12.79 18.81 -10.62
N PRO A 291 -12.50 19.27 -11.86
CA PRO A 291 -11.23 19.94 -12.16
C PRO A 291 -11.00 21.19 -11.30
N THR A 292 -12.01 22.04 -11.08
CA THR A 292 -11.90 23.22 -10.21
C THR A 292 -11.73 22.82 -8.74
N PHE A 293 -12.50 21.85 -8.24
CA PHE A 293 -12.33 21.35 -6.86
C PHE A 293 -10.92 20.81 -6.63
N LYS A 294 -10.40 19.99 -7.55
CA LYS A 294 -9.03 19.49 -7.46
C LYS A 294 -8.00 20.59 -7.60
N SER A 295 -8.21 21.53 -8.52
CA SER A 295 -7.31 22.68 -8.69
C SER A 295 -7.14 23.50 -7.41
N VAL A 296 -8.09 23.44 -6.47
CA VAL A 296 -8.06 24.18 -5.21
C VAL A 296 -7.60 23.31 -4.03
N PHE A 297 -7.92 22.01 -4.02
CA PHE A 297 -7.72 21.15 -2.85
C PHE A 297 -6.83 19.94 -3.06
N ALA A 298 -6.52 19.57 -4.30
CA ALA A 298 -5.60 18.46 -4.54
C ALA A 298 -4.15 18.96 -4.50
N ARG A 299 -3.30 18.19 -3.84
CA ARG A 299 -1.86 18.39 -3.83
C ARG A 299 -1.25 18.05 -5.18
N SER A 300 -0.06 18.60 -5.44
CA SER A 300 0.77 18.08 -6.53
C SER A 300 1.17 16.63 -6.22
N THR A 301 1.48 15.87 -7.26
CA THR A 301 2.04 14.51 -7.08
C THR A 301 3.42 14.55 -6.43
N GLU A 302 4.13 15.68 -6.53
CA GLU A 302 5.40 15.92 -5.84
C GLU A 302 5.19 15.94 -4.32
N THR A 303 4.26 16.78 -3.83
CA THR A 303 3.93 16.84 -2.40
C THR A 303 3.43 15.50 -1.86
N GLY A 304 2.58 14.79 -2.62
CA GLY A 304 2.15 13.45 -2.24
C GLY A 304 3.30 12.43 -2.23
N GLY A 305 4.24 12.54 -3.17
CA GLY A 305 5.46 11.73 -3.24
C GLY A 305 6.37 11.94 -2.03
N LEU A 306 6.53 13.19 -1.56
CA LEU A 306 7.29 13.50 -0.34
C LEU A 306 6.78 12.76 0.90
N ILE A 307 5.45 12.66 1.07
CA ILE A 307 4.86 11.91 2.18
C ILE A 307 5.24 10.43 2.11
N LEU A 308 5.25 9.85 0.90
CA LEU A 308 5.65 8.46 0.69
C LEU A 308 7.14 8.25 1.04
N VAL A 309 8.00 9.19 0.67
CA VAL A 309 9.43 9.14 1.02
C VAL A 309 9.62 9.27 2.52
N HIS A 310 8.93 10.21 3.18
CA HIS A 310 9.03 10.42 4.61
C HIS A 310 8.70 9.15 5.42
N ALA A 311 7.70 8.38 4.99
CA ALA A 311 7.36 7.12 5.64
C ALA A 311 8.49 6.07 5.58
N LEU A 312 9.35 6.13 4.55
CA LEU A 312 10.50 5.24 4.40
C LEU A 312 11.79 5.77 5.02
N THR A 313 11.89 7.06 5.27
CA THR A 313 13.16 7.68 5.67
C THR A 313 13.12 8.48 6.97
N ASP A 314 11.99 8.56 7.68
CA ASP A 314 11.90 9.22 9.01
C ASP A 314 13.12 8.90 9.91
N PRO A 315 13.80 9.90 10.49
CA PRO A 315 14.96 9.67 11.36
C PRO A 315 14.67 8.79 12.58
N ASP A 316 13.44 8.83 13.12
CA ASP A 316 12.97 7.85 14.10
C ASP A 316 12.54 6.59 13.35
N GLU A 317 13.45 5.62 13.30
CA GLU A 317 13.29 4.46 12.43
C GLU A 317 12.03 3.64 12.69
N ARG A 318 11.48 3.68 13.91
CA ARG A 318 10.35 2.82 14.33
C ARG A 318 9.06 3.60 14.54
N ARG A 319 9.05 4.92 14.43
CA ARG A 319 7.88 5.79 14.65
C ARG A 319 6.61 5.33 13.97
N PHE A 320 6.71 4.82 12.75
CA PHE A 320 5.55 4.45 11.93
C PHE A 320 5.19 2.96 11.95
N HIS A 321 5.88 2.15 12.75
CA HIS A 321 5.63 0.70 12.79
C HIS A 321 4.19 0.39 13.21
N GLY A 322 3.46 -0.33 12.35
CA GLY A 322 2.08 -0.75 12.57
C GLY A 322 1.04 0.37 12.47
N HIS A 323 1.44 1.56 12.04
CA HIS A 323 0.57 2.72 12.04
C HIS A 323 0.07 3.13 10.65
N TYR A 324 -1.10 3.77 10.65
CA TYR A 324 -1.57 4.59 9.55
C TYR A 324 -0.90 5.96 9.60
N VAL A 325 -0.27 6.36 8.49
CA VAL A 325 0.51 7.60 8.38
C VAL A 325 -0.19 8.54 7.41
N SER A 326 -0.43 9.78 7.84
CA SER A 326 -0.96 10.84 7.00
C SER A 326 -0.26 12.15 7.31
N ASN A 327 0.11 12.91 6.27
CA ASN A 327 0.83 14.19 6.40
C ASN A 327 2.12 14.06 7.22
N CYS A 328 2.86 12.97 7.02
CA CYS A 328 4.11 12.65 7.74
C CYS A 328 3.95 12.41 9.25
N GLU A 329 2.72 12.17 9.71
CA GLU A 329 2.39 11.95 11.11
C GLU A 329 1.61 10.65 11.30
N VAL A 330 1.73 10.04 12.48
CA VAL A 330 0.86 8.93 12.89
C VAL A 330 -0.55 9.48 13.04
N ALA A 331 -1.50 8.84 12.36
CA ALA A 331 -2.91 9.22 12.37
C ALA A 331 -3.78 8.07 12.92
N GLU A 332 -4.80 8.42 13.69
CA GLU A 332 -5.81 7.46 14.19
C GLU A 332 -6.59 6.87 13.00
N GLU A 333 -6.67 5.55 12.95
CA GLU A 333 -7.39 4.80 11.92
C GLU A 333 -8.92 4.95 12.03
N SER A 334 -9.66 4.31 11.12
CA SER A 334 -11.12 4.37 11.16
C SER A 334 -11.71 3.70 12.41
N ASP A 335 -12.79 4.31 12.95
CA ASP A 335 -13.54 3.76 14.09
C ASP A 335 -13.93 2.29 13.89
N LEU A 336 -14.16 1.87 12.63
CA LEU A 336 -14.49 0.48 12.28
C LEU A 336 -13.34 -0.48 12.64
N LEU A 337 -12.08 -0.13 12.30
CA LEU A 337 -10.91 -0.98 12.57
C LEU A 337 -10.54 -1.01 14.06
N LEU A 338 -10.82 0.08 14.79
CA LEU A 338 -10.52 0.18 16.21
C LEU A 338 -11.55 -0.54 17.10
N GLY A 339 -12.76 -0.77 16.60
CA GLY A 339 -13.79 -1.54 17.30
C GLY A 339 -13.53 -3.05 17.31
N ALA A 340 -14.24 -3.79 18.16
CA ALA A 340 -14.13 -5.25 18.27
C ALA A 340 -14.38 -5.97 16.93
N ASP A 341 -15.35 -5.48 16.15
CA ASP A 341 -15.62 -5.98 14.80
C ASP A 341 -14.43 -5.78 13.86
N GLY A 342 -13.71 -4.67 14.00
CA GLY A 342 -12.50 -4.35 13.25
C GLY A 342 -11.35 -5.28 13.59
N VAL A 343 -11.13 -5.56 14.87
CA VAL A 343 -10.11 -6.51 15.32
C VAL A 343 -10.38 -7.91 14.76
N ASN A 344 -11.63 -8.39 14.85
CA ASN A 344 -11.99 -9.69 14.28
C ASN A 344 -11.84 -9.70 12.75
N LEU A 345 -12.30 -8.64 12.08
CA LEU A 345 -12.14 -8.45 10.64
C LEU A 345 -10.66 -8.51 10.23
N SER A 346 -9.79 -7.78 10.93
CA SER A 346 -8.36 -7.73 10.64
C SER A 346 -7.73 -9.12 10.71
N ARG A 347 -7.98 -9.88 11.77
CA ARG A 347 -7.51 -11.27 11.91
C ARG A 347 -8.00 -12.15 10.76
N ARG A 348 -9.28 -12.07 10.40
CA ARG A 348 -9.86 -12.86 9.31
C ARG A 348 -9.28 -12.48 7.94
N ILE A 349 -9.12 -11.18 7.67
CA ILE A 349 -8.45 -10.68 6.46
C ILE A 349 -7.02 -11.23 6.40
N TRP A 350 -6.29 -11.20 7.52
CA TRP A 350 -4.95 -11.74 7.59
C TRP A 350 -4.94 -13.23 7.21
N ASP A 351 -5.74 -14.06 7.89
CA ASP A 351 -5.77 -15.50 7.67
C ASP A 351 -6.16 -15.85 6.22
N GLU A 352 -7.20 -15.20 5.68
CA GLU A 352 -7.62 -15.39 4.29
C GLU A 352 -6.54 -14.90 3.31
N THR A 353 -5.86 -13.77 3.59
CA THR A 353 -4.78 -13.27 2.73
C THR A 353 -3.61 -14.24 2.70
N ILE A 354 -3.18 -14.74 3.87
CA ILE A 354 -2.10 -15.74 3.95
C ILE A 354 -2.50 -17.00 3.17
N GLY A 355 -3.72 -17.52 3.36
CA GLY A 355 -4.17 -18.71 2.61
C GLY A 355 -4.15 -18.52 1.09
N VAL A 356 -4.53 -17.34 0.59
CA VAL A 356 -4.45 -17.01 -0.84
C VAL A 356 -2.99 -16.95 -1.33
N LEU A 357 -2.10 -16.36 -0.53
CA LEU A 357 -0.70 -16.22 -0.88
C LEU A 357 0.06 -17.55 -0.81
N GLU A 358 -0.26 -18.42 0.14
CA GLU A 358 0.29 -19.77 0.24
C GLU A 358 -0.08 -20.63 -0.97
N ALA A 359 -1.32 -20.52 -1.46
CA ALA A 359 -1.75 -21.19 -2.68
C ALA A 359 -0.99 -20.68 -3.92
N ALA A 360 -0.58 -19.41 -3.93
CA ALA A 360 0.17 -18.79 -5.02
C ALA A 360 1.68 -19.08 -4.95
N ASP A 361 2.25 -19.12 -3.75
CA ASP A 361 3.66 -19.38 -3.48
C ASP A 361 3.84 -20.11 -2.13
N PRO A 362 4.18 -21.41 -2.15
CA PRO A 362 4.35 -22.21 -0.94
C PRO A 362 5.40 -21.69 0.04
N ARG A 363 6.32 -20.81 -0.38
CA ARG A 363 7.31 -20.18 0.52
C ARG A 363 6.66 -19.30 1.59
N VAL A 364 5.45 -18.80 1.35
CA VAL A 364 4.72 -17.95 2.31
C VAL A 364 4.55 -18.67 3.64
N THR A 365 4.22 -19.96 3.64
CA THR A 365 4.06 -20.76 4.87
C THR A 365 5.36 -20.80 5.68
N GLN A 366 6.50 -20.99 5.01
CA GLN A 366 7.80 -20.98 5.67
C GLN A 366 8.11 -19.61 6.28
N ILE A 367 7.85 -18.52 5.55
CA ILE A 367 8.10 -17.16 6.03
C ILE A 367 7.24 -16.81 7.23
N VAL A 368 5.94 -17.13 7.16
CA VAL A 368 5.01 -16.89 8.26
C VAL A 368 5.44 -17.67 9.50
N SER A 369 5.75 -18.97 9.36
CA SER A 369 6.15 -19.79 10.50
C SER A 369 7.52 -19.41 11.10
N GLN A 370 8.45 -18.94 10.28
CA GLN A 370 9.81 -18.63 10.72
C GLN A 370 9.95 -17.22 11.32
N TYR A 371 9.23 -16.23 10.78
CA TYR A 371 9.49 -14.83 11.10
C TYR A 371 8.32 -14.11 11.77
N LEU A 372 7.12 -14.71 11.78
CA LEU A 372 5.93 -14.13 12.38
C LEU A 372 5.47 -14.96 13.57
N ARG A 373 5.10 -14.28 14.65
CA ARG A 373 4.55 -14.91 15.85
C ARG A 373 3.06 -15.16 15.64
N PRO A 374 2.51 -16.31 16.07
CA PRO A 374 1.07 -16.47 16.13
C PRO A 374 0.52 -15.46 17.15
N LEU A 375 -0.59 -14.80 16.82
CA LEU A 375 -1.38 -14.14 17.85
C LEU A 375 -2.09 -15.24 18.63
N GLY A 376 -1.95 -15.23 19.96
CA GLY A 376 -2.73 -16.11 20.81
C GLY A 376 -4.22 -15.91 20.50
N GLN A 377 -4.99 -17.00 20.45
CA GLN A 377 -6.43 -16.85 20.62
C GLN A 377 -6.61 -16.16 21.97
N ASP A 378 -7.33 -15.03 22.01
CA ASP A 378 -7.73 -14.39 23.26
C ASP A 378 -8.36 -15.47 24.13
N THR A 379 -7.59 -15.99 25.09
CA THR A 379 -8.11 -16.81 26.16
C THR A 379 -8.79 -15.79 27.06
N GLY A 380 -10.08 -15.58 26.80
CA GLY A 380 -10.91 -14.67 27.57
C GLY A 380 -10.70 -14.95 29.05
N ALA A 381 -10.14 -13.95 29.74
CA ALA A 381 -10.11 -13.84 31.19
C ALA A 381 -11.09 -12.75 31.60
#